data_AF-A0A560FYN3-F1
#
_entry.id   AF-A0A560FYN3-F1
#
_cell.length_a   1.000
_cell.length_b   1.000
_cell.length_c   1.000
_cell.angle_alpha   90.00
_cell.angle_beta   90.00
_cell.angle_gamma   90.00
#
_symmetry.space_group_name_H-M   'P 1'
#
loop_
_entity.id
_entity.type
_entity.pdbx_description
1 polymer ?
#
loop_
_entity_poly.entity_id
_entity_poly.type
_entity_poly.pdbx_seq_one_letter_code
_entity_poly.pdbx_strand_id
1 'polypeptide(L)' 'MMVHHEPRLTDMLEDPVVRLVMERDGVYRDDVLKLMASVARKATKPAVKAAAPKVSTAEPALAGHA' A
#
# COMPACT_ATOMS: atom_id res chain seq x y z
N MET A 1 -18.14 -21.68 -11.57
CA MET A 1 -17.34 -20.85 -10.65
C MET A 1 -16.88 -19.62 -11.42
N MET A 2 -17.47 -18.45 -11.18
CA MET A 2 -16.96 -17.21 -11.76
C MET A 2 -15.80 -16.75 -10.89
N VAL A 3 -14.59 -16.86 -11.42
CA VAL A 3 -13.39 -16.32 -10.77
C VAL A 3 -13.46 -14.80 -10.92
N HIS A 4 -13.84 -14.11 -9.85
CA HIS A 4 -13.80 -12.65 -9.81
C HIS A 4 -12.32 -12.23 -9.69
N HIS A 5 -11.61 -12.17 -10.82
CA HIS A 5 -10.33 -11.49 -10.85
C HIS A 5 -10.57 -10.01 -10.60
N GLU A 6 -9.87 -9.45 -9.61
CA GLU A 6 -9.84 -8.00 -9.44
C GLU A 6 -9.27 -7.38 -10.73
N PRO A 7 -10.01 -6.47 -11.38
CA PRO A 7 -9.55 -5.85 -12.61
C PRO A 7 -8.29 -5.05 -12.33
N ARG A 8 -7.32 -5.12 -13.24
CA ARG A 8 -6.15 -4.26 -13.13
C ARG A 8 -6.55 -2.83 -13.44
N LEU A 9 -5.77 -1.89 -12.94
CA LEU A 9 -5.94 -0.49 -13.26
C LEU A 9 -5.94 -0.24 -14.79
N THR A 10 -5.11 -0.95 -15.55
CA THR A 10 -5.10 -0.88 -17.01
C THR A 10 -6.44 -1.25 -17.61
N ASP A 11 -7.08 -2.30 -17.11
CA ASP A 11 -8.36 -2.80 -17.59
C ASP A 11 -9.47 -1.77 -17.29
N MET A 12 -9.43 -1.16 -16.10
CA MET A 12 -10.36 -0.10 -15.72
C MET A 12 -10.20 1.16 -16.57
N LEU A 13 -8.97 1.56 -16.92
CA LEU A 13 -8.73 2.77 -17.72
C LEU A 13 -9.10 2.58 -19.20
N GLU A 14 -9.24 1.33 -19.65
CA GLU A 14 -9.69 0.99 -21.00
C GLU A 14 -11.20 0.81 -21.08
N ASP A 15 -11.88 0.70 -19.94
CA ASP A 15 -13.33 0.61 -19.85
C ASP A 15 -14.02 1.87 -20.43
N PRO A 16 -14.99 1.72 -21.36
CA PRO A 16 -15.67 2.84 -21.99
C PRO A 16 -16.43 3.76 -21.02
N VAL A 17 -17.03 3.21 -19.96
CA VAL A 17 -17.77 3.99 -18.96
C VAL A 17 -16.80 4.82 -18.12
N VAL A 18 -15.70 4.21 -17.69
CA VAL A 18 -14.65 4.91 -16.96
C VAL A 18 -14.05 6.03 -17.81
N ARG A 19 -13.78 5.78 -19.10
CA ARG A 19 -13.28 6.80 -20.02
C ARG A 19 -14.24 7.99 -20.17
N LEU A 20 -15.54 7.73 -20.25
CA LEU A 20 -16.55 8.79 -20.34
C LEU A 20 -16.60 9.64 -19.06
N VAL A 21 -16.51 9.02 -17.89
CA VAL A 21 -16.45 9.72 -16.61
C VAL A 21 -15.16 10.55 -16.51
N MET A 22 -14.03 9.98 -16.92
CA MET A 22 -12.74 10.67 -16.96
C MET A 22 -12.79 11.91 -17.84
N GLU A 23 -13.36 11.80 -19.05
CA GLU A 23 -13.52 12.94 -19.96
C GLU A 23 -14.39 14.03 -19.37
N ARG A 24 -15.53 13.65 -18.76
CA ARG A 24 -16.43 14.58 -18.06
C ARG A 24 -15.70 15.37 -16.97
N ASP A 25 -14.82 14.69 -16.24
CA ASP A 25 -14.12 15.26 -15.08
C ASP A 25 -12.75 15.86 -15.45
N GLY A 26 -12.37 15.88 -16.73
CA GLY A 26 -11.09 16.41 -17.20
C GLY A 26 -9.87 15.60 -16.74
N VAL A 27 -10.06 14.31 -16.47
CA VAL A 27 -9.02 13.39 -16.01
C VAL A 27 -8.41 12.66 -17.20
N TYR A 28 -7.10 12.75 -17.37
CA TYR A 28 -6.38 12.09 -18.46
C TYR A 28 -5.68 10.81 -17.99
N ARG A 29 -5.69 9.79 -18.85
CA ARG A 29 -5.06 8.47 -18.60
C ARG A 29 -3.61 8.61 -18.15
N ASP A 30 -2.84 9.42 -18.86
CA ASP A 30 -1.40 9.58 -18.59
C ASP A 30 -1.13 10.17 -17.20
N ASP A 31 -2.00 11.07 -16.73
CA ASP A 31 -1.85 11.69 -15.43
C ASP A 31 -2.16 10.70 -14.30
N VAL A 32 -3.17 9.84 -14.50
CA VAL A 32 -3.47 8.75 -13.58
C VAL A 32 -2.30 7.78 -13.49
N LEU A 33 -1.71 7.38 -14.62
CA LEU A 33 -0.57 6.46 -14.64
C LEU A 33 0.67 7.07 -13.97
N LYS A 34 0.98 8.35 -14.25
CA LYS A 34 2.07 9.08 -13.60
C LYS A 34 1.86 9.18 -12.10
N LEU A 35 0.63 9.48 -11.66
CA LEU A 35 0.27 9.58 -10.25
C LEU A 35 0.50 8.24 -9.55
N MET A 36 0.02 7.13 -10.12
CA MET A 36 0.20 5.81 -9.54
C MET A 36 1.68 5.42 -9.45
N ALA A 37 2.47 5.70 -10.48
CA ALA A 37 3.92 5.48 -10.45
C ALA A 37 4.62 6.35 -9.40
N SER A 38 4.13 7.56 -9.13
CA SER A 38 4.64 8.44 -8.07
C SER A 38 4.30 7.89 -6.68
N VAL A 39 3.06 7.46 -6.47
CA VAL A 39 2.60 6.85 -5.21
C VAL A 39 3.35 5.56 -4.91
N ALA A 40 3.49 4.67 -5.89
CA ALA A 40 4.24 3.42 -5.73
C ALA A 40 5.69 3.71 -5.26
N ARG A 41 6.37 4.66 -5.90
CA ARG A 41 7.74 5.08 -5.51
C ARG A 41 7.81 5.69 -4.11
N LYS A 42 6.76 6.38 -3.66
CA LYS A 42 6.68 6.94 -2.30
C LYS A 42 6.37 5.87 -1.26
N ALA A 43 5.50 4.92 -1.59
CA ALA A 43 5.11 3.82 -0.70
C ALA A 43 6.24 2.80 -0.48
N THR A 44 7.16 2.65 -1.44
CA THR A 44 8.31 1.75 -1.31
C THR A 44 9.51 2.37 -0.59
N LYS A 45 9.48 3.66 -0.20
CA LYS A 45 10.47 4.19 0.75
C LYS A 45 10.17 3.54 2.10
N PRO A 46 11.01 2.62 2.60
CA PRO A 46 10.78 2.07 3.93
C PRO A 46 10.84 3.23 4.91
N ALA A 47 9.84 3.35 5.78
CA ALA A 47 10.02 4.04 7.04
C ALA A 47 11.18 3.32 7.76
N VAL A 48 12.40 3.84 7.63
CA VAL A 48 13.56 3.38 8.40
C VAL A 48 13.33 3.82 9.85
N LYS A 49 12.54 3.02 10.57
CA LYS A 49 12.60 2.79 12.01
C LYS A 49 11.61 1.70 12.42
N ALA A 50 11.75 0.52 11.84
CA ALA A 50 11.44 -0.69 12.60
C ALA A 50 12.58 -0.88 13.60
N ALA A 51 12.49 -0.22 14.76
CA ALA A 51 13.32 -0.55 15.90
C ALA A 51 12.94 -1.97 16.31
N ALA A 52 13.79 -2.94 15.98
CA ALA A 52 13.70 -4.30 16.48
C ALA A 52 13.61 -4.25 18.02
N PRO A 53 12.66 -4.96 18.66
CA PRO A 53 12.72 -5.12 20.10
C PRO A 53 13.96 -5.96 20.40
N LYS A 54 15.00 -5.31 20.96
CA LYS A 54 16.09 -6.00 21.61
C LYS A 54 15.48 -6.79 22.77
N VAL A 55 15.30 -8.10 22.56
CA VAL A 55 15.18 -9.05 23.65
C VAL A 55 16.55 -9.05 24.32
N SER A 56 16.68 -8.28 25.41
CA SER A 56 17.83 -8.26 26.28
C SER A 56 17.35 -8.36 27.72
N THR A 57 17.27 -9.61 28.17
CA THR A 57 17.63 -10.18 29.48
C THR A 57 17.74 -9.23 30.67
N ALA A 58 16.94 -9.47 31.71
CA ALA A 58 17.37 -9.34 33.11
C ALA A 58 16.40 -10.10 34.04
N GLU A 59 16.89 -11.23 34.53
CA GLU A 59 16.46 -11.94 35.74
C GLU A 59 16.42 -11.00 36.96
N PRO A 60 15.52 -11.22 37.93
CA PRO A 60 15.91 -11.00 39.30
C PRO A 60 15.56 -12.21 40.17
N ALA A 61 16.59 -12.88 40.67
CA ALA A 61 16.49 -13.60 41.93
C ALA A 61 16.28 -12.59 43.06
N LEU A 62 15.22 -12.76 43.86
CA LEU A 62 15.24 -12.31 45.25
C LEU A 62 14.51 -13.33 46.13
N ALA A 63 15.33 -13.93 46.99
CA ALA A 63 14.94 -14.81 48.07
C ALA A 63 14.27 -14.03 49.21
N GLY A 64 13.43 -14.76 49.97
CA GLY A 64 13.04 -14.41 51.33
C GLY A 64 11.59 -13.96 51.45
N HIS A 65 10.74 -14.82 52.00
CA HIS A 65 9.79 -14.57 53.10
C HIS A 65 8.98 -15.86 53.35
N ALA A 66 9.37 -16.61 54.39
CA ALA A 66 8.53 -17.41 55.28
C ALA A 66 9.43 -18.00 56.39
#